data_AF-A0A929G8I7-F1
#
_entry.id   AF-A0A929G8I7-F1
#
_cell.length_a   1.000
_cell.length_b   1.000
_cell.length_c   1.000
_cell.angle_alpha   90.00
_cell.angle_beta   90.00
_cell.angle_gamma   90.00
#
_symmetry.space_group_name_H-M   'P 1'
#
loop_
_entity.id
_entity.type
_entity.pdbx_description
1 polymer ?
#
loop_
_entity_poly.entity_id
_entity_poly.type
_entity_poly.pdbx_seq_one_letter_code
_entity_poly.pdbx_strand_id
1 'polypeptide(L)'
;MRNYGHTSVYEFLGDLVVYRNLAPLDPRLPPLAEIRPQVGLPEGLIPRKSQPEYARVMVHLLRRARALDAPGKAIERLIYVGDTRMNDGAAFANLCRAGGWPGLAFIGAERGEPARVEIVEQDGGTLYLANRWTMLSDFDRFCRQHRFPLDERTAVIIDLDKTALGARGRNDHVIDRARVEAVRRTVGDLLGEGFDAENFQAAYDRLNQPEFHPFTADNQDYLAYVCLILSSGLCALGPLVADVRTGRLKNFEQFIIEVDDRATELPTNLRRIHSSVYALVQQGDPTPFKAFRYNEYQATVERMGWLDDGVPVAELLEQEIVITQEVREMALAWRERGVLLFGLSDKPDEASVPMDDLAAQGYRPIHRVETHAVGNEQ
;
A
#
# COMPACT_ATOMS: atom_id res chain seq x y z
N MET A 1 -20.45 8.78 -12.13
CA MET A 1 -18.99 8.98 -12.08
C MET A 1 -18.53 9.77 -13.29
N ARG A 2 -17.51 10.60 -13.12
CA ARG A 2 -16.95 11.51 -14.12
C ARG A 2 -15.42 11.47 -14.08
N ASN A 3 -14.78 11.74 -15.22
CA ASN A 3 -13.35 12.04 -15.34
C ASN A 3 -13.11 13.53 -15.05
N TYR A 4 -12.21 13.83 -14.12
CA TYR A 4 -11.84 15.18 -13.67
C TYR A 4 -10.49 15.65 -14.25
N GLY A 5 -9.98 14.94 -15.26
CA GLY A 5 -8.70 15.23 -15.93
C GLY A 5 -7.51 14.56 -15.26
N HIS A 6 -6.32 14.81 -15.80
CA HIS A 6 -5.06 14.28 -15.28
C HIS A 6 -4.59 15.03 -14.04
N THR A 7 -4.04 14.28 -13.08
CA THR A 7 -3.37 14.80 -11.90
C THR A 7 -2.46 13.73 -11.30
N SER A 8 -1.81 14.02 -10.18
CA SER A 8 -0.98 13.09 -9.42
C SER A 8 -1.25 13.23 -7.93
N VAL A 9 -0.83 12.24 -7.14
CA VAL A 9 -0.83 12.34 -5.67
C VAL A 9 0.01 13.53 -5.21
N TYR A 10 1.10 13.83 -5.92
CA TYR A 10 1.98 14.96 -5.68
C TYR A 10 1.25 16.32 -5.71
N GLU A 11 0.16 16.46 -6.47
CA GLU A 11 -0.62 17.70 -6.49
C GLU A 11 -1.13 18.10 -5.10
N PHE A 12 -1.61 17.13 -4.31
CA PHE A 12 -2.18 17.39 -2.99
C PHE A 12 -1.23 17.07 -1.83
N LEU A 13 -0.28 16.14 -1.99
CA LEU A 13 0.68 15.77 -0.94
C LEU A 13 2.10 16.35 -1.11
N GLY A 14 2.49 16.79 -2.31
CA GLY A 14 3.90 17.00 -2.63
C GLY A 14 4.72 15.73 -2.36
N ASP A 15 5.92 15.91 -1.79
CA ASP A 15 6.79 14.80 -1.35
C ASP A 15 6.63 14.42 0.12
N LEU A 16 5.58 14.91 0.80
CA LEU A 16 5.25 14.48 2.16
C LEU A 16 4.63 13.08 2.11
N VAL A 17 5.42 12.11 1.67
CA VAL A 17 5.06 10.71 1.45
C VAL A 17 6.18 9.85 2.04
N VAL A 18 5.81 8.71 2.61
CA VAL A 18 6.73 7.61 2.91
C VAL A 18 6.17 6.29 2.40
N TYR A 19 7.06 5.43 1.92
CA TYR A 19 6.78 4.03 1.62
C TYR A 19 7.20 3.14 2.79
N ARG A 20 7.08 1.82 2.61
CA ARG A 20 7.35 0.81 3.64
C ARG A 20 8.67 1.00 4.39
N ASN A 21 9.75 1.41 3.69
CA ASN A 21 11.07 1.50 4.31
C ASN A 21 11.24 2.75 5.19
N LEU A 22 10.20 3.60 5.30
CA LEU A 22 10.21 4.84 6.08
C LEU A 22 11.36 5.78 5.66
N ALA A 23 11.67 5.80 4.36
CA ALA A 23 12.51 6.79 3.72
C ALA A 23 11.60 7.92 3.19
N PRO A 24 11.58 9.11 3.81
CA PRO A 24 10.78 10.22 3.32
C PRO A 24 11.24 10.69 1.94
N LEU A 25 10.27 11.00 1.09
CA LEU A 25 10.55 11.50 -0.27
C LEU A 25 10.91 12.98 -0.24
N ASP A 26 10.44 13.73 0.76
CA ASP A 26 10.90 15.09 1.02
C ASP A 26 12.29 15.06 1.68
N PRO A 27 13.35 15.53 1.01
CA PRO A 27 14.72 15.46 1.52
C PRO A 27 14.97 16.34 2.75
N ARG A 28 14.02 17.19 3.13
CA ARG A 28 14.09 17.99 4.37
C ARG A 28 13.73 17.18 5.61
N LEU A 29 13.15 15.98 5.43
CA LEU A 29 12.81 15.07 6.52
C LEU A 29 13.92 14.03 6.71
N PRO A 30 14.23 13.67 7.97
CA PRO A 30 15.33 12.74 8.25
C PRO A 30 14.99 11.31 7.79
N PRO A 31 15.95 10.55 7.25
CA PRO A 31 15.77 9.14 6.94
C PRO A 31 15.63 8.29 8.20
N LEU A 32 15.05 7.08 8.06
CA LEU A 32 14.87 6.14 9.19
C LEU A 32 16.15 5.92 10.00
N ALA A 33 17.31 5.81 9.34
CA ALA A 33 18.60 5.60 10.01
C ALA A 33 18.91 6.68 11.08
N GLU A 34 18.55 7.94 10.82
CA GLU A 34 18.74 9.04 11.77
C GLU A 34 17.65 9.08 12.86
N ILE A 35 16.44 8.61 12.54
CA ILE A 35 15.31 8.59 13.48
C ILE A 35 15.45 7.46 14.50
N ARG A 36 15.97 6.28 14.10
CA ARG A 36 16.12 5.07 14.94
C ARG A 36 16.54 5.34 16.39
N PRO A 37 17.67 6.00 16.67
CA PRO A 37 18.12 6.23 18.04
C PRO A 37 17.16 7.15 18.82
N GLN A 38 16.48 8.07 18.14
CA GLN A 38 15.56 9.04 18.75
C GLN A 38 14.24 8.40 19.20
N VAL A 39 13.84 7.30 18.55
CA VAL A 39 12.60 6.58 18.85
C VAL A 39 12.82 5.24 19.54
N GLY A 40 14.07 4.87 19.83
CA GLY A 40 14.44 3.61 20.48
C GLY A 40 14.13 2.39 19.62
N LEU A 41 14.46 2.44 18.32
CA LEU A 41 14.36 1.29 17.42
C LEU A 41 15.69 0.54 17.33
N PRO A 42 15.67 -0.82 17.33
CA PRO A 42 16.83 -1.63 17.02
C PRO A 42 17.45 -1.28 15.65
N GLU A 43 18.75 -1.55 15.51
CA GLU A 43 19.42 -1.49 14.22
C GLU A 43 18.83 -2.53 13.25
N GLY A 44 18.79 -2.21 11.96
CA GLY A 44 18.24 -3.08 10.91
C GLY A 44 16.71 -3.25 10.89
N LEU A 45 15.99 -3.01 11.98
CA LEU A 45 14.53 -3.20 12.03
C LEU A 45 13.78 -2.20 11.13
N ILE A 46 13.04 -2.67 10.14
CA ILE A 46 12.07 -1.83 9.40
C ILE A 46 10.67 -2.23 9.90
N PRO A 47 10.00 -1.38 10.71
CA PRO A 47 8.72 -1.76 11.29
C PRO A 47 7.60 -1.69 10.24
N ARG A 48 6.59 -2.56 10.40
CA ARG A 48 5.41 -2.61 9.53
C ARG A 48 4.37 -1.57 9.94
N LYS A 49 3.56 -1.12 8.98
CA LYS A 49 2.51 -0.10 9.14
C LYS A 49 1.59 -0.32 10.36
N SER A 50 1.24 -1.57 10.65
CA SER A 50 0.38 -1.95 11.78
C SER A 50 1.09 -2.10 13.13
N GLN A 51 2.41 -1.89 13.20
CA GLN A 51 3.20 -2.03 14.43
C GLN A 51 3.35 -0.71 15.20
N PRO A 52 3.41 -0.74 16.54
CA PRO A 52 3.66 0.45 17.36
C PRO A 52 4.98 1.18 17.03
N GLU A 53 6.00 0.43 16.66
CA GLU A 53 7.31 0.91 16.21
C GLU A 53 7.21 1.87 15.02
N TYR A 54 6.37 1.52 14.04
CA TYR A 54 6.12 2.33 12.85
C TYR A 54 5.47 3.66 13.23
N ALA A 55 4.48 3.62 14.12
CA ALA A 55 3.82 4.83 14.60
C ALA A 55 4.76 5.79 15.32
N ARG A 56 5.75 5.28 16.09
CA ARG A 56 6.78 6.13 16.72
C ARG A 56 7.62 6.90 15.70
N VAL A 57 8.01 6.25 14.60
CA VAL A 57 8.73 6.91 13.49
C VAL A 57 7.84 7.94 12.81
N MET A 58 6.62 7.55 12.46
CA MET A 58 5.67 8.46 11.79
C MET A 58 5.34 9.69 12.62
N VAL A 59 5.11 9.55 13.92
CA VAL A 59 4.89 10.70 14.82
C VAL A 59 6.10 11.63 14.84
N HIS A 60 7.32 11.09 14.80
CA HIS A 60 8.54 11.90 14.66
C HIS A 60 8.53 12.68 13.33
N LEU A 61 8.28 11.99 12.22
CA LEU A 61 8.20 12.59 10.88
C LEU A 61 7.12 13.67 10.79
N LEU A 62 5.91 13.41 11.29
CA LEU A 62 4.81 14.36 11.29
C LEU A 62 5.13 15.63 12.08
N ARG A 63 5.77 15.49 13.26
CA ARG A 63 6.21 16.65 14.06
C ARG A 63 7.27 17.46 13.31
N ARG A 64 8.20 16.79 12.62
CA ARG A 64 9.22 17.46 11.78
C ARG A 64 8.60 18.17 10.58
N ALA A 65 7.71 17.49 9.85
CA ALA A 65 6.98 18.05 8.72
C ALA A 65 6.16 19.27 9.15
N ARG A 66 5.43 19.19 10.27
CA ARG A 66 4.69 20.34 10.79
C ARG A 66 5.62 21.49 11.20
N ALA A 67 6.76 21.21 11.82
CA ALA A 67 7.72 22.26 12.19
C ALA A 67 8.30 23.00 10.97
N LEU A 68 8.40 22.32 9.81
CA LEU A 68 8.82 22.92 8.54
C LEU A 68 7.69 23.70 7.87
N ASP A 69 6.48 23.14 7.87
CA ASP A 69 5.30 23.68 7.19
C ASP A 69 4.71 24.90 7.91
N ALA A 70 4.53 24.82 9.23
CA ALA A 70 3.97 25.90 10.05
C ALA A 70 4.71 26.01 11.41
N PRO A 71 5.85 26.72 11.46
CA PRO A 71 6.63 26.88 12.68
C PRO A 71 5.80 27.39 13.87
N GLY A 72 5.94 26.72 15.02
CA GLY A 72 5.22 27.07 16.25
C GLY A 72 3.79 26.51 16.36
N LYS A 73 3.28 25.81 15.34
CA LYS A 73 1.99 25.11 15.40
C LYS A 73 2.23 23.63 15.67
N ALA A 74 1.90 23.15 16.86
CA ALA A 74 2.02 21.73 17.19
C ALA A 74 0.82 20.93 16.65
N ILE A 75 1.04 19.68 16.25
CA ILE A 75 -0.04 18.74 15.97
C ILE A 75 -0.70 18.35 17.29
N GLU A 76 -2.03 18.44 17.32
CA GLU A 76 -2.88 18.10 18.45
C GLU A 76 -3.94 17.06 18.08
N ARG A 77 -4.16 16.82 16.78
CA ARG A 77 -5.25 16.01 16.26
C ARG A 77 -4.78 15.20 15.06
N LEU A 78 -5.28 13.98 14.95
CA LEU A 78 -4.99 13.09 13.83
C LEU A 78 -6.28 12.74 13.07
N ILE A 79 -6.25 12.88 11.75
CA ILE A 79 -7.20 12.24 10.86
C ILE A 79 -6.47 11.17 10.07
N TYR A 80 -7.16 10.07 9.79
CA TYR A 80 -6.65 9.02 8.91
C TYR A 80 -7.67 8.75 7.81
N VAL A 81 -7.22 8.61 6.56
CA VAL A 81 -8.03 8.19 5.42
C VAL A 81 -7.40 6.92 4.84
N GLY A 82 -8.16 5.83 4.80
CA GLY A 82 -7.72 4.52 4.31
C GLY A 82 -8.85 3.66 3.75
N ASP A 83 -8.55 2.41 3.39
CA ASP A 83 -9.50 1.49 2.76
C ASP A 83 -9.83 0.23 3.58
N THR A 84 -8.99 -0.12 4.56
CA THR A 84 -9.15 -1.35 5.34
C THR A 84 -9.35 -1.11 6.83
N ARG A 85 -10.41 -1.69 7.41
CA ARG A 85 -10.63 -1.63 8.86
C ARG A 85 -9.45 -2.22 9.65
N MET A 86 -8.87 -3.32 9.16
CA MET A 86 -7.84 -4.05 9.91
C MET A 86 -6.48 -3.33 9.88
N ASN A 87 -5.91 -3.09 8.69
CA ASN A 87 -4.56 -2.53 8.59
C ASN A 87 -4.56 -1.03 8.88
N ASP A 88 -5.43 -0.26 8.23
CA ASP A 88 -5.50 1.19 8.45
C ASP A 88 -6.05 1.53 9.84
N GLY A 89 -7.04 0.77 10.33
CA GLY A 89 -7.56 0.96 11.68
C GLY A 89 -6.50 0.70 12.76
N ALA A 90 -5.63 -0.30 12.58
CA ALA A 90 -4.51 -0.56 13.48
C ALA A 90 -3.42 0.53 13.39
N ALA A 91 -3.05 0.95 12.18
CA ALA A 91 -2.09 2.02 11.95
C ALA A 91 -2.57 3.33 12.60
N PHE A 92 -3.82 3.70 12.38
CA PHE A 92 -4.49 4.85 13.00
C PHE A 92 -4.43 4.78 14.53
N ALA A 93 -4.85 3.67 15.14
CA ALA A 93 -4.84 3.51 16.59
C ALA A 93 -3.42 3.68 17.18
N ASN A 94 -2.43 3.09 16.53
CA ASN A 94 -1.03 3.20 16.96
C ASN A 94 -0.49 4.64 16.81
N LEU A 95 -0.85 5.35 15.74
CA LEU A 95 -0.46 6.74 15.53
C LEU A 95 -1.06 7.67 16.59
N CYS A 96 -2.36 7.53 16.88
CA CYS A 96 -3.00 8.28 17.97
C CYS A 96 -2.32 8.02 19.31
N ARG A 97 -2.04 6.74 19.64
CA ARG A 97 -1.38 6.36 20.88
C ARG A 97 0.04 6.92 20.98
N ALA A 98 0.84 6.78 19.93
CA ALA A 98 2.22 7.28 19.90
C ALA A 98 2.30 8.82 19.88
N GLY A 99 1.33 9.47 19.24
CA GLY A 99 1.23 10.93 19.16
C GLY A 99 0.67 11.57 20.42
N GLY A 100 -0.14 10.81 21.18
CA GLY A 100 -0.98 11.35 22.25
C GLY A 100 -2.11 12.23 21.68
N TRP A 101 -2.59 11.93 20.47
CA TRP A 101 -3.56 12.75 19.75
C TRP A 101 -4.93 12.09 19.74
N PRO A 102 -6.03 12.80 20.09
CA PRO A 102 -7.35 12.37 19.68
C PRO A 102 -7.41 12.27 18.15
N GLY A 103 -8.13 11.28 17.65
CA GLY A 103 -8.25 11.10 16.22
C GLY A 103 -9.58 10.52 15.76
N LEU A 104 -9.85 10.74 14.48
CA LEU A 104 -10.96 10.16 13.73
C LEU A 104 -10.40 9.57 12.43
N ALA A 105 -10.86 8.39 12.04
CA ALA A 105 -10.46 7.78 10.77
C ALA A 105 -11.64 7.56 9.85
N PHE A 106 -11.50 7.92 8.58
CA PHE A 106 -12.38 7.49 7.51
C PHE A 106 -11.82 6.24 6.86
N ILE A 107 -12.62 5.16 6.81
CA ILE A 107 -12.28 3.93 6.11
C ILE A 107 -13.31 3.70 5.00
N GLY A 108 -12.88 3.83 3.76
CA GLY A 108 -13.73 3.73 2.57
C GLY A 108 -13.57 2.43 1.82
N ALA A 109 -14.68 1.75 1.50
CA ALA A 109 -14.68 0.64 0.55
C ALA A 109 -16.00 0.62 -0.22
N GLU A 110 -15.95 0.84 -1.53
CA GLU A 110 -17.14 0.85 -2.38
C GLU A 110 -17.81 -0.54 -2.37
N ARG A 111 -19.14 -0.60 -2.16
CA ARG A 111 -19.91 -1.85 -2.16
C ARG A 111 -21.25 -1.69 -2.86
N GLY A 112 -21.77 -2.73 -3.51
CA GLY A 112 -23.07 -2.68 -4.19
C GLY A 112 -24.29 -2.45 -3.28
N GLU A 113 -24.16 -2.64 -1.96
CA GLU A 113 -25.22 -2.38 -0.97
C GLU A 113 -25.58 -0.88 -0.87
N PRO A 114 -26.78 -0.51 -0.38
CA PRO A 114 -27.14 0.89 -0.16
C PRO A 114 -26.12 1.65 0.69
N ALA A 115 -25.98 2.95 0.42
CA ALA A 115 -25.12 3.87 1.14
C ALA A 115 -25.32 3.75 2.67
N ARG A 116 -24.26 3.37 3.40
CA ARG A 116 -24.28 3.26 4.86
C ARG A 116 -22.93 3.64 5.48
N VAL A 117 -23.04 4.08 6.73
CA VAL A 117 -21.90 4.35 7.61
C VAL A 117 -22.08 3.54 8.90
N GLU A 118 -20.99 2.96 9.37
CA GLU A 118 -20.89 2.40 10.72
C GLU A 118 -19.84 3.21 11.50
N ILE A 119 -20.20 3.65 12.70
CA ILE A 119 -19.28 4.34 13.61
C ILE A 119 -18.83 3.32 14.65
N VAL A 120 -17.52 3.12 14.76
CA VAL A 120 -16.91 2.17 15.69
C VAL A 120 -15.92 2.90 16.57
N GLU A 121 -16.14 2.86 17.88
CA GLU A 121 -15.15 3.30 18.87
C GLU A 121 -14.11 2.20 19.07
N GLN A 122 -12.83 2.56 19.08
CA GLN A 122 -11.74 1.66 19.41
C GLN A 122 -10.66 2.36 20.23
N ASP A 123 -9.71 1.58 20.74
CA ASP A 123 -8.56 2.15 21.43
C ASP A 123 -7.78 3.07 20.46
N GLY A 124 -7.62 4.35 20.84
CA GLY A 124 -6.97 5.37 20.01
C GLY A 124 -7.90 6.28 19.19
N GLY A 125 -9.21 6.04 19.12
CA GLY A 125 -10.16 6.98 18.52
C GLY A 125 -11.35 6.33 17.80
N THR A 126 -12.05 7.12 17.00
CA THR A 126 -13.29 6.70 16.34
C THR A 126 -13.05 6.36 14.86
N LEU A 127 -13.57 5.23 14.40
CA LEU A 127 -13.61 4.85 12.99
C LEU A 127 -14.96 5.18 12.38
N TYR A 128 -14.94 5.86 11.24
CA TYR A 128 -16.06 6.13 10.36
C TYR A 128 -15.94 5.21 9.14
N LEU A 129 -16.64 4.07 9.20
CA LEU A 129 -16.58 3.02 8.17
C LEU A 129 -17.66 3.30 7.12
N ALA A 130 -17.25 3.69 5.92
CA ALA A 130 -18.16 4.07 4.83
C ALA A 130 -18.10 3.08 3.67
N ASN A 131 -19.26 2.74 3.12
CA ASN A 131 -19.33 1.87 1.92
C ASN A 131 -19.37 2.65 0.60
N ARG A 132 -19.09 3.95 0.64
CA ARG A 132 -19.04 4.89 -0.48
C ARG A 132 -17.89 5.87 -0.26
N TRP A 133 -17.07 6.11 -1.27
CA TRP A 133 -16.04 7.15 -1.18
C TRP A 133 -16.64 8.57 -1.13
N THR A 134 -17.84 8.78 -1.68
CA THR A 134 -18.56 10.06 -1.61
C THR A 134 -18.88 10.50 -0.17
N MET A 135 -18.95 9.57 0.78
CA MET A 135 -19.18 9.89 2.19
C MET A 135 -17.99 10.55 2.87
N LEU A 136 -16.86 10.72 2.20
CA LEU A 136 -15.75 11.48 2.75
C LEU A 136 -16.13 12.96 3.01
N SER A 137 -17.06 13.52 2.22
CA SER A 137 -17.64 14.85 2.49
C SER A 137 -18.57 14.86 3.70
N ASP A 138 -19.34 13.80 3.91
CA ASP A 138 -20.14 13.60 5.12
C ASP A 138 -19.26 13.41 6.35
N PHE A 139 -18.10 12.77 6.22
CA PHE A 139 -17.11 12.64 7.27
C PHE A 139 -16.52 14.00 7.69
N ASP A 140 -16.24 14.89 6.74
CA ASP A 140 -15.84 16.28 7.04
C ASP A 140 -16.92 17.02 7.84
N ARG A 141 -18.21 16.83 7.47
CA ARG A 141 -19.35 17.36 8.24
C ARG A 141 -19.43 16.75 9.63
N PHE A 142 -19.22 15.44 9.74
CA PHE A 142 -19.19 14.70 10.99
C PHE A 142 -18.12 15.25 11.94
N CYS A 143 -16.89 15.49 11.44
CA CYS A 143 -15.79 16.08 12.22
C CYS A 143 -16.22 17.44 12.83
N ARG A 144 -16.85 18.30 12.04
CA ARG A 144 -17.35 19.61 12.50
C ARG A 144 -18.42 19.47 13.57
N GLN A 145 -19.39 18.57 13.39
CA GLN A 145 -20.46 18.32 14.37
C GLN A 145 -19.90 17.79 15.71
N HIS A 146 -18.81 17.03 15.67
CA HIS A 146 -18.14 16.48 16.85
C HIS A 146 -17.06 17.42 17.42
N ARG A 147 -17.03 18.69 16.98
CA ARG A 147 -16.07 19.71 17.43
C ARG A 147 -14.62 19.27 17.24
N PHE A 148 -14.35 18.56 16.15
CA PHE A 148 -13.02 18.15 15.72
C PHE A 148 -12.56 19.04 14.56
N PRO A 149 -11.91 20.19 14.84
CA PRO A 149 -11.52 21.13 13.79
C PRO A 149 -10.38 20.56 12.92
N LEU A 150 -10.51 20.79 11.62
CA LEU A 150 -9.49 20.52 10.61
C LEU A 150 -8.79 21.85 10.30
N ASP A 151 -7.72 22.13 11.03
CA ASP A 151 -6.96 23.39 10.99
C ASP A 151 -5.44 23.14 11.05
N GLU A 152 -4.62 24.17 11.30
CA GLU A 152 -3.16 24.07 11.33
C GLU A 152 -2.58 23.23 12.49
N ARG A 153 -3.43 22.72 13.39
CA ARG A 153 -3.04 21.81 14.48
C ARG A 153 -3.51 20.38 14.21
N THR A 154 -4.06 20.11 13.04
CA THR A 154 -4.44 18.77 12.59
C THR A 154 -3.44 18.23 11.58
N ALA A 155 -3.11 16.95 11.69
CA ALA A 155 -2.44 16.18 10.65
C ALA A 155 -3.43 15.16 10.06
N VAL A 156 -3.49 15.08 8.73
CA VAL A 156 -4.24 14.05 7.99
C VAL A 156 -3.22 13.09 7.38
N ILE A 157 -3.35 11.82 7.72
CA ILE A 157 -2.67 10.73 7.04
C ILE A 157 -3.57 10.21 5.92
N ILE A 158 -3.02 10.10 4.71
CA ILE A 158 -3.69 9.54 3.55
C ILE A 158 -2.94 8.28 3.13
N ASP A 159 -3.59 7.13 3.22
CA ASP A 159 -3.08 5.92 2.61
C ASP A 159 -3.09 6.06 1.07
N LEU A 160 -2.09 5.50 0.39
CA LEU A 160 -1.99 5.61 -1.07
C LEU A 160 -2.70 4.48 -1.80
N ASP A 161 -2.24 3.23 -1.63
CA ASP A 161 -2.72 2.10 -2.41
C ASP A 161 -4.14 1.71 -2.01
N LYS A 162 -5.03 1.61 -2.99
CA LYS A 162 -6.46 1.32 -2.79
C LYS A 162 -7.24 2.41 -2.04
N THR A 163 -6.60 3.55 -1.76
CA THR A 163 -7.20 4.73 -1.12
C THR A 163 -7.09 5.95 -2.03
N ALA A 164 -5.92 6.60 -2.10
CA ALA A 164 -5.69 7.73 -3.01
C ALA A 164 -5.55 7.29 -4.48
N LEU A 165 -4.95 6.13 -4.70
CA LEU A 165 -4.77 5.46 -5.99
C LEU A 165 -5.62 4.19 -6.01
N GLY A 166 -6.47 4.05 -7.02
CA GLY A 166 -7.25 2.83 -7.25
C GLY A 166 -8.22 2.47 -6.14
N ALA A 167 -9.13 3.38 -5.79
CA ALA A 167 -10.13 3.23 -4.72
C ALA A 167 -10.68 1.80 -4.53
N ARG A 168 -10.61 1.28 -3.31
CA ARG A 168 -11.11 -0.04 -2.91
C ARG A 168 -12.57 -0.23 -3.27
N GLY A 169 -12.86 -1.35 -3.93
CA GLY A 169 -14.18 -1.73 -4.43
C GLY A 169 -14.60 -1.01 -5.71
N ARG A 170 -13.75 -0.14 -6.27
CA ARG A 170 -14.04 0.65 -7.48
C ARG A 170 -13.00 0.47 -8.58
N ASN A 171 -11.71 0.52 -8.25
CA ASN A 171 -10.60 0.45 -9.20
C ASN A 171 -9.38 -0.35 -8.67
N ASP A 172 -9.48 -0.95 -7.48
CA ASP A 172 -8.35 -1.64 -6.87
C ASP A 172 -7.94 -2.93 -7.58
N HIS A 173 -8.82 -3.50 -8.41
CA HIS A 173 -8.50 -4.65 -9.25
C HIS A 173 -7.42 -4.35 -10.28
N VAL A 174 -7.26 -3.09 -10.71
CA VAL A 174 -6.19 -2.70 -11.64
C VAL A 174 -4.82 -2.77 -10.97
N ILE A 175 -4.73 -2.39 -9.69
CA ILE A 175 -3.53 -2.55 -8.87
C ILE A 175 -3.19 -4.04 -8.70
N ASP A 176 -4.19 -4.88 -8.44
CA ASP A 176 -3.97 -6.32 -8.32
C ASP A 176 -3.51 -6.96 -9.65
N ARG A 177 -4.06 -6.52 -10.79
CA ARG A 177 -3.56 -6.93 -12.12
C ARG A 177 -2.13 -6.47 -12.39
N ALA A 178 -1.73 -5.29 -11.92
CA ALA A 178 -0.34 -4.83 -12.03
C ALA A 178 0.62 -5.77 -11.28
N ARG A 179 0.23 -6.26 -10.09
CA ARG A 179 1.00 -7.25 -9.32
C ARG A 179 1.12 -8.57 -10.04
N VAL A 180 0.02 -9.10 -10.59
CA VAL A 180 0.04 -10.34 -11.38
C VAL A 180 0.96 -10.19 -12.59
N GLU A 181 0.82 -9.10 -13.33
CA GLU A 181 1.66 -8.81 -14.51
C GLU A 181 3.14 -8.71 -14.13
N ALA A 182 3.45 -8.10 -13.00
CA ALA A 182 4.83 -8.01 -12.51
C ALA A 182 5.46 -9.38 -12.22
N VAL A 183 4.69 -10.30 -11.64
CA VAL A 183 5.16 -11.68 -11.47
C VAL A 183 5.34 -12.33 -12.83
N ARG A 184 4.37 -12.14 -13.77
CA ARG A 184 4.49 -12.65 -15.14
C ARG A 184 5.75 -12.16 -15.84
N ARG A 185 6.14 -10.89 -15.72
CA ARG A 185 7.40 -10.38 -16.30
C ARG A 185 8.62 -11.01 -15.67
N THR A 186 8.63 -11.05 -14.35
CA THR A 186 9.71 -11.67 -13.56
C THR A 186 9.94 -13.13 -13.97
N VAL A 187 8.88 -13.82 -14.37
CA VAL A 187 8.91 -15.24 -14.69
C VAL A 187 9.01 -15.51 -16.19
N GLY A 188 8.34 -14.71 -17.03
CA GLY A 188 8.32 -14.80 -18.48
C GLY A 188 9.69 -14.54 -19.10
N ASP A 189 10.46 -13.63 -18.50
CA ASP A 189 11.88 -13.43 -18.84
C ASP A 189 12.75 -14.68 -18.55
N LEU A 190 12.24 -15.64 -17.77
CA LEU A 190 13.02 -16.73 -17.16
C LEU A 190 12.50 -18.16 -17.46
N LEU A 191 11.21 -18.37 -17.73
CA LEU A 191 10.57 -19.67 -17.99
C LEU A 191 10.05 -19.82 -19.44
N GLY A 192 9.99 -18.74 -20.24
CA GLY A 192 9.47 -18.79 -21.61
C GLY A 192 8.00 -19.21 -21.69
N GLU A 193 7.59 -19.87 -22.79
CA GLU A 193 6.21 -20.33 -23.03
C GLU A 193 5.70 -21.41 -22.03
N GLY A 194 6.56 -21.92 -21.14
CA GLY A 194 6.19 -22.94 -20.15
C GLY A 194 5.52 -22.40 -18.87
N PHE A 195 5.36 -21.08 -18.74
CA PHE A 195 4.68 -20.48 -17.58
C PHE A 195 3.16 -20.57 -17.71
N ASP A 196 2.54 -21.34 -16.81
CA ASP A 196 1.08 -21.41 -16.70
C ASP A 196 0.51 -20.22 -15.90
N ALA A 197 0.14 -19.19 -16.65
CA ALA A 197 -0.43 -17.95 -16.15
C ALA A 197 -1.82 -18.12 -15.51
N GLU A 198 -2.59 -19.11 -15.93
CA GLU A 198 -3.93 -19.38 -15.35
C GLU A 198 -3.79 -20.08 -14.00
N ASN A 199 -2.90 -21.09 -13.91
CA ASN A 199 -2.62 -21.77 -12.66
C ASN A 199 -1.97 -20.83 -11.64
N PHE A 200 -1.08 -19.93 -12.07
CA PHE A 200 -0.55 -18.87 -11.21
C PHE A 200 -1.68 -18.00 -10.63
N GLN A 201 -2.57 -17.49 -11.49
CA GLN A 201 -3.68 -16.64 -11.05
C GLN A 201 -4.60 -17.37 -10.08
N ALA A 202 -4.96 -18.62 -10.37
CA ALA A 202 -5.80 -19.44 -9.51
C ALA A 202 -5.16 -19.67 -8.13
N ALA A 203 -3.84 -19.92 -8.09
CA ALA A 203 -3.10 -20.03 -6.84
C ALA A 203 -3.05 -18.70 -6.07
N TYR A 204 -2.81 -17.60 -6.77
CA TYR A 204 -2.76 -16.26 -6.18
C TYR A 204 -4.09 -15.87 -5.57
N ASP A 205 -5.20 -15.99 -6.31
CA ASP A 205 -6.54 -15.65 -5.84
C ASP A 205 -6.94 -16.50 -4.63
N ARG A 206 -6.52 -17.77 -4.63
CA ARG A 206 -6.78 -18.69 -3.53
C ARG A 206 -5.99 -18.35 -2.27
N LEU A 207 -4.71 -18.06 -2.40
CA LEU A 207 -3.78 -17.85 -1.28
C LEU A 207 -3.76 -16.39 -0.78
N ASN A 208 -4.32 -15.44 -1.53
CA ASN A 208 -4.49 -14.05 -1.09
C ASN A 208 -5.68 -13.86 -0.11
N GLN A 209 -6.40 -14.93 0.23
CA GLN A 209 -7.52 -14.87 1.16
C GLN A 209 -7.05 -14.73 2.62
N PRO A 210 -7.83 -14.06 3.50
CA PRO A 210 -7.46 -13.88 4.91
C PRO A 210 -7.11 -15.16 5.67
N GLU A 211 -7.69 -16.29 5.26
CA GLU A 211 -7.38 -17.63 5.78
C GLU A 211 -5.86 -17.95 5.72
N PHE A 212 -5.16 -17.46 4.70
CA PHE A 212 -3.76 -17.76 4.44
C PHE A 212 -2.80 -16.62 4.84
N HIS A 213 -3.32 -15.51 5.36
CA HIS A 213 -2.49 -14.40 5.86
C HIS A 213 -1.54 -14.83 6.99
N PRO A 214 -1.92 -15.70 7.95
CA PRO A 214 -0.96 -16.21 8.94
C PRO A 214 0.21 -17.00 8.32
N PHE A 215 -0.04 -17.70 7.22
CA PHE A 215 0.99 -18.48 6.52
C PHE A 215 1.94 -17.59 5.71
N THR A 216 1.40 -16.59 5.00
CA THR A 216 2.17 -15.66 4.16
C THR A 216 2.61 -14.38 4.88
N ALA A 217 2.28 -14.24 6.17
CA ALA A 217 2.43 -13.01 6.95
C ALA A 217 1.76 -11.77 6.31
N ASP A 218 0.72 -11.98 5.50
CA ASP A 218 0.11 -10.94 4.62
C ASP A 218 1.16 -10.23 3.74
N ASN A 219 2.24 -10.94 3.40
CA ASN A 219 3.35 -10.42 2.61
C ASN A 219 3.22 -10.82 1.15
N GLN A 220 3.04 -9.84 0.28
CA GLN A 220 2.89 -10.05 -1.15
C GLN A 220 4.14 -10.65 -1.81
N ASP A 221 5.34 -10.42 -1.26
CA ASP A 221 6.57 -11.09 -1.73
C ASP A 221 6.48 -12.60 -1.52
N TYR A 222 5.98 -13.00 -0.34
CA TYR A 222 5.85 -14.40 0.06
C TYR A 222 4.77 -15.09 -0.80
N LEU A 223 3.62 -14.44 -0.96
CA LEU A 223 2.54 -14.93 -1.82
C LEU A 223 3.01 -15.13 -3.26
N ALA A 224 3.63 -14.12 -3.87
CA ALA A 224 4.12 -14.20 -5.25
C ALA A 224 5.16 -15.31 -5.43
N TYR A 225 6.07 -15.48 -4.46
CA TYR A 225 7.04 -16.57 -4.47
C TYR A 225 6.37 -17.94 -4.36
N VAL A 226 5.41 -18.13 -3.45
CA VAL A 226 4.67 -19.39 -3.31
C VAL A 226 3.97 -19.74 -4.62
N CYS A 227 3.27 -18.79 -5.23
CA CYS A 227 2.60 -18.98 -6.52
C CYS A 227 3.59 -19.34 -7.64
N LEU A 228 4.78 -18.74 -7.64
CA LEU A 228 5.84 -19.08 -8.60
C LEU A 228 6.33 -20.52 -8.43
N ILE A 229 6.55 -20.98 -7.20
CA ILE A 229 6.95 -22.37 -6.96
C ILE A 229 5.83 -23.34 -7.38
N LEU A 230 4.56 -23.01 -7.12
CA LEU A 230 3.42 -23.80 -7.59
C LEU A 230 3.37 -23.88 -9.12
N SER A 231 3.58 -22.77 -9.81
CA SER A 231 3.62 -22.72 -11.29
C SER A 231 4.79 -23.48 -11.89
N SER A 232 5.87 -23.72 -11.12
CA SER A 232 6.99 -24.56 -11.58
C SER A 232 6.70 -26.06 -11.57
N GLY A 233 5.61 -26.48 -10.91
CA GLY A 233 5.26 -27.88 -10.73
C GLY A 233 6.01 -28.59 -9.59
N LEU A 234 6.90 -27.89 -8.86
CA LEU A 234 7.61 -28.47 -7.71
C LEU A 234 6.66 -28.94 -6.60
N CYS A 235 5.56 -28.19 -6.41
CA CYS A 235 4.47 -28.52 -5.51
C CYS A 235 3.12 -28.17 -6.16
N ALA A 236 2.03 -28.72 -5.63
CA ALA A 236 0.68 -28.49 -6.11
C ALA A 236 -0.16 -27.72 -5.08
N LEU A 237 -1.10 -26.90 -5.56
CA LEU A 237 -1.90 -26.00 -4.73
C LEU A 237 -2.76 -26.76 -3.71
N GLY A 238 -3.38 -27.86 -4.12
CA GLY A 238 -4.25 -28.67 -3.25
C GLY A 238 -3.52 -29.21 -2.00
N PRO A 239 -2.41 -29.95 -2.16
CA PRO A 239 -1.58 -30.39 -1.05
C PRO A 239 -1.08 -29.25 -0.16
N LEU A 240 -0.59 -28.16 -0.73
CA LEU A 240 -0.13 -27.01 0.05
C LEU A 240 -1.25 -26.44 0.93
N VAL A 241 -2.44 -26.24 0.37
CA VAL A 241 -3.61 -25.76 1.12
C VAL A 241 -3.99 -26.71 2.26
N ALA A 242 -3.94 -28.03 2.03
CA ALA A 242 -4.20 -29.01 3.08
C ALA A 242 -3.16 -28.95 4.21
N ASP A 243 -1.89 -28.72 3.87
CA ASP A 243 -0.78 -28.69 4.81
C ASP A 243 -0.82 -27.45 5.70
N VAL A 244 -1.19 -26.31 5.12
CA VAL A 244 -1.43 -25.08 5.89
C VAL A 244 -2.63 -25.25 6.81
N ARG A 245 -3.75 -25.79 6.32
CA ARG A 245 -4.98 -26.01 7.12
C ARG A 245 -4.79 -27.00 8.26
N THR A 246 -3.98 -28.04 8.05
CA THR A 246 -3.67 -29.05 9.07
C THR A 246 -2.58 -28.58 10.04
N GLY A 247 -1.97 -27.41 9.80
CA GLY A 247 -0.89 -26.86 10.61
C GLY A 247 0.43 -27.60 10.47
N ARG A 248 0.58 -28.46 9.44
CA ARG A 248 1.84 -29.11 9.10
C ARG A 248 2.84 -28.06 8.61
N LEU A 249 2.37 -27.15 7.77
CA LEU A 249 3.13 -26.03 7.24
C LEU A 249 2.57 -24.73 7.82
N LYS A 250 3.28 -24.15 8.80
CA LYS A 250 2.75 -23.08 9.64
C LYS A 250 3.01 -21.68 9.09
N ASN A 251 4.12 -21.52 8.38
CA ASN A 251 4.58 -20.22 7.90
C ASN A 251 5.42 -20.36 6.64
N PHE A 252 5.68 -19.21 6.01
CA PHE A 252 6.47 -19.11 4.80
C PHE A 252 7.92 -19.59 4.97
N GLU A 253 8.51 -19.38 6.14
CA GLU A 253 9.89 -19.80 6.42
C GLU A 253 10.04 -21.33 6.32
N GLN A 254 9.06 -22.09 6.83
CA GLN A 254 9.04 -23.54 6.64
C GLN A 254 8.90 -23.92 5.16
N PHE A 255 8.02 -23.23 4.43
CA PHE A 255 7.80 -23.51 3.01
C PHE A 255 9.07 -23.30 2.18
N ILE A 256 9.75 -22.17 2.37
CA ILE A 256 10.93 -21.85 1.56
C ILE A 256 12.11 -22.77 1.88
N ILE A 257 12.22 -23.28 3.11
CA ILE A 257 13.21 -24.31 3.48
C ILE A 257 12.91 -25.63 2.74
N GLU A 258 11.65 -26.09 2.72
CA GLU A 258 11.27 -27.30 1.98
C GLU A 258 11.53 -27.17 0.46
N VAL A 259 11.43 -25.95 -0.08
CA VAL A 259 11.80 -25.67 -1.47
C VAL A 259 13.33 -25.67 -1.67
N ASP A 260 14.10 -25.12 -0.73
CA ASP A 260 15.57 -25.09 -0.76
C ASP A 260 16.16 -26.52 -0.77
N ASP A 261 15.62 -27.41 0.05
CA ASP A 261 15.98 -28.84 0.07
C ASP A 261 15.81 -29.52 -1.30
N ARG A 262 14.92 -28.98 -2.14
CA ARG A 262 14.59 -29.49 -3.48
C ARG A 262 15.01 -28.53 -4.59
N ALA A 263 15.86 -27.55 -4.31
CA ALA A 263 16.23 -26.49 -5.27
C ALA A 263 16.86 -27.05 -6.57
N THR A 264 17.47 -28.23 -6.52
CA THR A 264 18.02 -28.91 -7.71
C THR A 264 16.96 -29.40 -8.70
N GLU A 265 15.71 -29.58 -8.27
CA GLU A 265 14.58 -29.93 -9.12
C GLU A 265 14.03 -28.70 -9.88
N LEU A 266 14.32 -27.48 -9.40
CA LEU A 266 13.89 -26.25 -10.06
C LEU A 266 14.65 -26.05 -11.38
N PRO A 267 13.98 -25.49 -12.42
CA PRO A 267 14.63 -24.98 -13.61
C PRO A 267 15.75 -23.99 -13.25
N THR A 268 16.86 -24.01 -14.00
CA THR A 268 18.07 -23.20 -13.70
C THR A 268 17.78 -21.73 -13.42
N ASN A 269 16.90 -21.11 -14.21
CA ASN A 269 16.55 -19.71 -14.03
C ASN A 269 15.74 -19.48 -12.76
N LEU A 270 14.78 -20.35 -12.46
CA LEU A 270 14.00 -20.28 -11.22
C LEU A 270 14.86 -20.57 -9.99
N ARG A 271 15.85 -21.46 -10.10
CA ARG A 271 16.82 -21.71 -9.03
C ARG A 271 17.59 -20.44 -8.66
N ARG A 272 17.97 -19.60 -9.62
CA ARG A 272 18.64 -18.32 -9.35
C ARG A 272 17.74 -17.35 -8.59
N ILE A 273 16.47 -17.23 -8.99
CA ILE A 273 15.49 -16.41 -8.26
C ILE A 273 15.35 -16.94 -6.82
N HIS A 274 15.16 -18.26 -6.70
CA HIS A 274 15.02 -18.92 -5.40
C HIS A 274 16.23 -18.65 -4.50
N SER A 275 17.47 -18.83 -4.97
CA SER A 275 18.67 -18.56 -4.17
C SER A 275 18.73 -17.11 -3.68
N SER A 276 18.35 -16.13 -4.53
CA SER A 276 18.31 -14.72 -4.14
C SER A 276 17.24 -14.43 -3.08
N VAL A 277 16.02 -14.94 -3.29
CA VAL A 277 14.91 -14.77 -2.34
C VAL A 277 15.24 -15.44 -1.01
N TYR A 278 15.73 -16.67 -1.03
CA TYR A 278 16.08 -17.43 0.16
C TYR A 278 17.17 -16.74 0.98
N ALA A 279 18.24 -16.24 0.32
CA ALA A 279 19.28 -15.50 1.01
C ALA A 279 18.76 -14.24 1.73
N LEU A 280 17.82 -13.51 1.10
CA LEU A 280 17.20 -12.32 1.70
C LEU A 280 16.26 -12.69 2.85
N VAL A 281 15.51 -13.78 2.74
CA VAL A 281 14.67 -14.30 3.84
C VAL A 281 15.54 -14.70 5.03
N GLN A 282 16.67 -15.37 4.80
CA GLN A 282 17.64 -15.72 5.86
C GLN A 282 18.23 -14.49 6.56
N GLN A 283 18.30 -13.36 5.86
CA GLN A 283 18.74 -12.07 6.42
C GLN A 283 17.61 -11.30 7.11
N GLY A 284 16.37 -11.80 7.05
CA GLY A 284 15.19 -11.12 7.61
C GLY A 284 14.71 -9.93 6.78
N ASP A 285 15.05 -9.85 5.48
CA ASP A 285 14.56 -8.79 4.60
C ASP A 285 13.03 -8.91 4.44
N PRO A 286 12.25 -7.85 4.75
CA PRO A 286 10.79 -7.88 4.66
C PRO A 286 10.23 -7.89 3.22
N THR A 287 11.10 -7.67 2.23
CA THR A 287 10.80 -7.56 0.79
C THR A 287 11.81 -8.42 0.01
N PRO A 288 11.84 -9.75 0.19
CA PRO A 288 12.90 -10.58 -0.36
C PRO A 288 12.78 -10.83 -1.87
N PHE A 289 11.65 -10.52 -2.51
CA PHE A 289 11.46 -10.78 -3.94
C PHE A 289 11.68 -9.51 -4.78
N LYS A 290 12.90 -8.97 -4.74
CA LYS A 290 13.27 -7.67 -5.34
C LYS A 290 12.90 -7.54 -6.82
N ALA A 291 13.23 -8.53 -7.65
CA ALA A 291 12.94 -8.50 -9.09
C ALA A 291 11.45 -8.32 -9.39
N PHE A 292 10.60 -9.01 -8.62
CA PHE A 292 9.15 -8.86 -8.72
C PHE A 292 8.71 -7.44 -8.35
N ARG A 293 9.28 -6.86 -7.30
CA ARG A 293 8.92 -5.51 -6.85
C ARG A 293 9.29 -4.44 -7.87
N TYR A 294 10.47 -4.54 -8.49
CA TYR A 294 10.84 -3.63 -9.58
C TYR A 294 9.91 -3.75 -10.80
N ASN A 295 9.52 -4.98 -11.17
CA ASN A 295 8.53 -5.19 -12.21
C ASN A 295 7.13 -4.69 -11.80
N GLU A 296 6.79 -4.72 -10.51
CA GLU A 296 5.54 -4.15 -9.97
C GLU A 296 5.53 -2.64 -10.12
N TYR A 297 6.65 -1.97 -9.84
CA TYR A 297 6.77 -0.53 -10.11
C TYR A 297 6.45 -0.23 -11.58
N GLN A 298 7.13 -0.88 -12.53
CA GLN A 298 6.93 -0.63 -13.96
C GLN A 298 5.50 -0.95 -14.41
N ALA A 299 4.98 -2.12 -14.04
CA ALA A 299 3.63 -2.54 -14.38
C ALA A 299 2.55 -1.63 -13.76
N THR A 300 2.85 -0.98 -12.62
CA THR A 300 1.97 0.02 -12.01
C THR A 300 2.00 1.32 -12.81
N VAL A 301 3.19 1.86 -13.12
CA VAL A 301 3.34 3.11 -13.87
C VAL A 301 2.77 3.02 -15.28
N GLU A 302 2.96 1.89 -15.97
CA GLU A 302 2.39 1.66 -17.31
C GLU A 302 0.86 1.57 -17.31
N ARG A 303 0.24 1.42 -16.15
CA ARG A 303 -1.22 1.45 -15.98
C ARG A 303 -1.71 2.80 -15.46
N MET A 304 -0.91 3.85 -15.49
CA MET A 304 -1.28 5.20 -15.05
C MET A 304 -1.23 6.17 -16.24
N GLY A 305 -2.30 6.95 -16.44
CA GLY A 305 -2.36 8.02 -17.43
C GLY A 305 -2.05 7.60 -18.88
N TRP A 306 -2.34 6.36 -19.26
CA TRP A 306 -2.01 5.82 -20.58
C TRP A 306 -3.18 5.87 -21.57
N LEU A 307 -4.41 5.99 -21.06
CA LEU A 307 -5.61 6.17 -21.88
C LEU A 307 -5.83 7.65 -22.24
N ASP A 308 -6.58 7.90 -23.30
CA ASP A 308 -6.94 9.28 -23.70
C ASP A 308 -8.06 9.87 -22.81
N ASP A 309 -8.09 11.19 -22.67
CA ASP A 309 -9.10 11.92 -21.86
C ASP A 309 -10.56 11.63 -22.24
N GLY A 310 -10.79 11.31 -23.52
CA GLY A 310 -12.12 11.05 -24.07
C GLY A 310 -12.65 9.64 -23.81
N VAL A 311 -11.84 8.75 -23.23
CA VAL A 311 -12.21 7.37 -22.94
C VAL A 311 -13.36 7.34 -21.91
N PRO A 312 -14.38 6.47 -22.09
CA PRO A 312 -15.47 6.36 -21.12
C PRO A 312 -14.95 6.02 -19.71
N VAL A 313 -15.56 6.63 -18.68
CA VAL A 313 -15.15 6.41 -17.27
C VAL A 313 -15.16 4.93 -16.87
N ALA A 314 -16.11 4.14 -17.38
CA ALA A 314 -16.16 2.71 -17.10
C ALA A 314 -14.92 1.97 -17.62
N GLU A 315 -14.37 2.42 -18.75
CA GLU A 315 -13.17 1.86 -19.35
C GLU A 315 -11.91 2.31 -18.62
N LEU A 316 -11.83 3.60 -18.21
CA LEU A 316 -10.77 4.08 -17.31
C LEU A 316 -10.71 3.25 -16.03
N LEU A 317 -11.84 3.07 -15.36
CA LEU A 317 -11.94 2.27 -14.14
C LEU A 317 -11.59 0.80 -14.34
N GLU A 318 -11.79 0.28 -15.55
CA GLU A 318 -11.49 -1.12 -15.88
C GLU A 318 -10.05 -1.34 -16.31
N GLN A 319 -9.29 -0.32 -16.72
CA GLN A 319 -8.00 -0.52 -17.37
C GLN A 319 -6.84 0.28 -16.78
N GLU A 320 -7.13 1.43 -16.17
CA GLU A 320 -6.14 2.36 -15.63
C GLU A 320 -6.24 2.46 -14.11
N ILE A 321 -5.11 2.68 -13.45
CA ILE A 321 -5.05 3.05 -12.03
C ILE A 321 -5.31 4.54 -11.95
N VAL A 322 -6.48 4.90 -11.43
CA VAL A 322 -6.93 6.29 -11.35
C VAL A 322 -6.77 6.87 -9.93
N ILE A 323 -6.68 8.19 -9.83
CA ILE A 323 -6.78 8.91 -8.55
C ILE A 323 -8.24 8.90 -8.09
N THR A 324 -8.47 8.56 -6.83
CA THR A 324 -9.78 8.66 -6.19
C THR A 324 -10.14 10.15 -6.01
N GLN A 325 -11.02 10.68 -6.87
CA GLN A 325 -11.33 12.12 -6.88
C GLN A 325 -11.85 12.62 -5.53
N GLU A 326 -12.66 11.83 -4.81
CA GLU A 326 -13.20 12.24 -3.51
C GLU A 326 -12.08 12.49 -2.48
N VAL A 327 -11.03 11.65 -2.49
CA VAL A 327 -9.85 11.82 -1.62
C VAL A 327 -9.06 13.05 -2.02
N ARG A 328 -8.80 13.23 -3.32
CA ARG A 328 -8.09 14.41 -3.86
C ARG A 328 -8.79 15.71 -3.49
N GLU A 329 -10.09 15.81 -3.78
CA GLU A 329 -10.90 17.00 -3.52
C GLU A 329 -10.88 17.38 -2.04
N MET A 330 -11.08 16.38 -1.18
CA MET A 330 -11.09 16.62 0.26
C MET A 330 -9.70 16.98 0.80
N ALA A 331 -8.64 16.34 0.30
CA ALA A 331 -7.27 16.68 0.64
C ALA A 331 -6.96 18.15 0.29
N LEU A 332 -7.28 18.59 -0.94
CA LEU A 332 -7.10 19.98 -1.35
C LEU A 332 -7.87 20.95 -0.43
N ALA A 333 -9.13 20.65 -0.13
CA ALA A 333 -9.95 21.46 0.77
C ALA A 333 -9.41 21.48 2.22
N TRP A 334 -8.81 20.40 2.72
CA TRP A 334 -8.15 20.37 4.03
C TRP A 334 -6.85 21.16 4.03
N ARG A 335 -6.06 21.09 2.95
CA ARG A 335 -4.83 21.86 2.81
C ARG A 335 -5.09 23.37 2.84
N GLU A 336 -6.15 23.83 2.17
CA GLU A 336 -6.57 25.25 2.24
C GLU A 336 -6.93 25.72 3.65
N ARG A 337 -7.30 24.78 4.54
CA ARG A 337 -7.56 25.05 5.96
C ARG A 337 -6.31 24.97 6.85
N GLY A 338 -5.12 24.78 6.27
CA GLY A 338 -3.83 24.71 6.97
C GLY A 338 -3.48 23.32 7.53
N VAL A 339 -4.29 22.30 7.24
CA VAL A 339 -4.05 20.93 7.68
C VAL A 339 -2.77 20.38 7.05
N LEU A 340 -1.96 19.68 7.85
CA LEU A 340 -0.76 18.99 7.34
C LEU A 340 -1.24 17.68 6.71
N LEU A 341 -1.03 17.54 5.41
CA LEU A 341 -1.28 16.28 4.72
C LEU A 341 0.01 15.47 4.65
N PHE A 342 -0.09 14.16 4.86
CA PHE A 342 1.04 13.24 4.74
C PHE A 342 0.58 11.89 4.18
N GLY A 343 1.25 11.42 3.14
CA GLY A 343 0.99 10.14 2.50
C GLY A 343 1.74 8.99 3.14
N LEU A 344 1.10 7.83 3.26
CA LEU A 344 1.81 6.59 3.56
C LEU A 344 1.37 5.46 2.64
N SER A 345 2.25 4.48 2.47
CA SER A 345 1.91 3.23 1.81
C SER A 345 2.76 2.10 2.40
N ASP A 346 2.16 0.91 2.51
CA ASP A 346 2.88 -0.32 2.85
C ASP A 346 3.55 -0.95 1.61
N LYS A 347 3.46 -0.34 0.43
CA LYS A 347 4.21 -0.74 -0.75
C LYS A 347 5.70 -0.45 -0.50
N PRO A 348 6.60 -1.38 -0.85
CA PRO A 348 8.02 -1.16 -0.66
C PRO A 348 8.58 -0.18 -1.67
N ASP A 349 9.71 0.43 -1.33
CA ASP A 349 10.40 1.42 -2.15
C ASP A 349 10.77 0.84 -3.52
N GLU A 350 11.19 -0.43 -3.58
CA GLU A 350 11.50 -1.13 -4.83
C GLU A 350 10.31 -1.22 -5.79
N ALA A 351 9.08 -1.15 -5.27
CA ALA A 351 7.87 -1.14 -6.07
C ALA A 351 7.28 0.28 -6.23
N SER A 352 7.92 1.32 -5.68
CA SER A 352 7.34 2.66 -5.58
C SER A 352 8.22 3.77 -6.15
N VAL A 353 9.54 3.57 -6.15
CA VAL A 353 10.55 4.51 -6.62
C VAL A 353 11.33 3.82 -7.75
N PRO A 354 11.55 4.48 -8.90
CA PRO A 354 12.32 3.90 -9.98
C PRO A 354 13.78 3.67 -9.57
N MET A 355 14.38 2.61 -10.09
CA MET A 355 15.83 2.43 -10.12
C MET A 355 16.48 3.54 -10.97
N ASP A 356 17.76 3.82 -10.73
CA ASP A 356 18.52 4.89 -11.41
C ASP A 356 18.41 4.84 -12.94
N ASP A 357 18.47 3.64 -13.53
CA ASP A 357 18.36 3.45 -14.98
C ASP A 357 16.98 3.87 -15.54
N LEU A 358 15.90 3.62 -14.79
CA LEU A 358 14.55 4.04 -15.18
C LEU A 358 14.36 5.54 -14.89
N ALA A 359 14.89 6.04 -13.78
CA ALA A 359 14.85 7.46 -13.46
C ALA A 359 15.54 8.29 -14.55
N ALA A 360 16.67 7.81 -15.09
CA ALA A 360 17.37 8.42 -16.22
C ALA A 360 16.53 8.44 -17.52
N GLN A 361 15.56 7.53 -17.66
CA GLN A 361 14.59 7.48 -18.76
C GLN A 361 13.35 8.35 -18.51
N GLY A 362 13.28 9.06 -17.38
CA GLY A 362 12.19 9.97 -17.04
C GLY A 362 11.08 9.34 -16.18
N TYR A 363 11.24 8.08 -15.76
CA TYR A 363 10.34 7.46 -14.78
C TYR A 363 10.44 8.19 -13.44
N ARG A 364 9.33 8.23 -12.69
CA ARG A 364 9.20 8.97 -11.42
C ARG A 364 8.58 8.11 -10.34
N PRO A 365 8.82 8.40 -9.04
CA PRO A 365 8.09 7.75 -7.96
C PRO A 365 6.57 7.77 -8.21
N ILE A 366 5.85 6.71 -7.83
CA ILE A 366 4.43 6.52 -8.20
C ILE A 366 3.56 7.73 -7.84
N HIS A 367 3.79 8.36 -6.68
CA HIS A 367 3.01 9.52 -6.25
C HIS A 367 3.17 10.75 -7.16
N ARG A 368 4.21 10.80 -8.01
CA ARG A 368 4.49 11.87 -8.99
C ARG A 368 4.05 11.51 -10.41
N VAL A 369 3.55 10.31 -10.64
CA VAL A 369 3.05 9.88 -11.96
C VAL A 369 1.65 10.45 -12.15
N GLU A 370 1.41 11.06 -13.30
CA GLU A 370 0.10 11.59 -13.66
C GLU A 370 -0.84 10.47 -14.14
N THR A 371 -2.11 10.57 -13.75
CA THR A 371 -3.18 9.67 -14.16
C THR A 371 -4.53 10.37 -14.05
N HIS A 372 -5.60 9.79 -14.58
CA HIS A 372 -6.92 10.39 -14.47
C HIS A 372 -7.42 10.42 -13.02
N ALA A 373 -8.11 11.50 -12.63
CA ALA A 373 -8.92 11.54 -11.44
C ALA A 373 -10.36 11.17 -11.76
N VAL A 374 -10.90 10.15 -11.07
CA VAL A 374 -12.26 9.66 -11.29
C VAL A 374 -13.01 9.57 -9.97
N GLY A 375 -14.25 10.05 -9.97
CA GLY A 375 -15.14 9.89 -8.84
C GLY A 375 -16.58 10.23 -9.19
N ASN A 376 -17.45 10.17 -8.19
CA ASN A 376 -18.83 10.63 -8.35
C ASN A 376 -18.92 12.16 -8.32
N GLU A 377 -20.00 12.68 -8.88
CA GLU A 377 -20.37 14.08 -8.65
C GLU A 377 -20.92 14.18 -7.22
N GLN A 378 -20.53 15.23 -6.49
CA GLN A 378 -21.03 15.50 -5.14
C GLN A 378 -22.41 16.15 -5.17
#